data_AF-A0A7J9WDR5-F1
#
_entry.id   AF-A0A7J9WDR5-F1
#
_cell.length_a   1.000
_cell.length_b   1.000
_cell.length_c   1.000
_cell.angle_alpha   90.00
_cell.angle_beta   90.00
_cell.angle_gamma   90.00
#
_symmetry.space_group_name_H-M   'P 1'
#
loop_
_entity.id
_entity.type
_entity.pdbx_description
1 polymer ?
#
loop_
_entity_poly.entity_id
_entity_poly.type
_entity_poly.pdbx_seq_one_letter_code
_entity_poly.pdbx_strand_id
1 'polypeptide(L)'
;MGTPAILMGDRITGACPIHQIPNPASGVPQPAPPMPFSAPLLQGLANKVLISNKPAAVVGSSGYNTPPHVGLHASDPFMIPTQQVGRITGASPTVMFEGKPAAKNAPPPMMCGTPGSIVGTGTTVLVA
;
A
#
# COMPACT_ATOMS: atom_id res chain seq x y z
N MET A 1 -21.47 8.59 -4.47
CA MET A 1 -20.98 9.65 -3.56
C MET A 1 -19.46 9.62 -3.59
N GLY A 2 -18.80 10.78 -3.51
CA GLY A 2 -17.33 10.83 -3.52
C GLY A 2 -16.73 10.27 -2.23
N THR A 3 -15.53 9.71 -2.31
CA THR A 3 -14.73 9.26 -1.17
C THR A 3 -13.61 10.27 -0.88
N PRO A 4 -13.12 10.37 0.35
CA PRO A 4 -12.08 11.33 0.68
C PRO A 4 -10.81 11.12 -0.18
N ALA A 5 -10.22 12.22 -0.64
CA ALA A 5 -9.04 12.17 -1.49
C ALA A 5 -7.85 11.51 -0.77
N ILE A 6 -7.16 10.63 -1.48
CA ILE A 6 -5.95 9.97 -0.96
C ILE A 6 -4.74 10.84 -1.29
N LEU A 7 -3.89 11.08 -0.30
CA LEU A 7 -2.78 12.04 -0.37
C LEU A 7 -1.43 11.39 -0.09
N MET A 8 -0.34 12.13 -0.37
CA MET A 8 1.01 11.77 0.06
C MET A 8 1.06 11.50 1.57
N GLY A 9 1.68 10.38 1.94
CA GLY A 9 1.84 9.96 3.33
C GLY A 9 0.64 9.21 3.92
N ASP A 10 -0.52 9.18 3.24
CA ASP A 10 -1.59 8.23 3.55
C ASP A 10 -1.05 6.81 3.43
N ARG A 11 -1.62 5.87 4.18
CA ARG A 11 -1.02 4.54 4.33
C ARG A 11 -1.88 3.43 3.74
N ILE A 12 -1.26 2.55 2.97
CA ILE A 12 -1.80 1.22 2.70
C ILE A 12 -1.43 0.35 3.89
N THR A 13 -2.42 -0.30 4.50
CA THR A 13 -2.26 -1.10 5.71
C THR A 13 -2.95 -2.46 5.59
N GLY A 14 -2.49 -3.41 6.41
CA GLY A 14 -3.16 -4.68 6.65
C GLY A 14 -2.19 -5.74 7.15
N ALA A 15 -2.51 -7.01 6.92
CA ALA A 15 -1.69 -8.15 7.31
C ALA A 15 -1.07 -8.82 6.07
N CYS A 16 0.26 -8.92 6.02
CA CYS A 16 1.03 -9.57 4.97
C CYS A 16 1.15 -11.08 5.30
N PRO A 17 0.54 -11.99 4.50
CA PRO A 17 0.43 -13.40 4.87
C PRO A 17 1.47 -14.32 4.21
N ILE A 18 2.47 -13.75 3.54
CA ILE A 18 3.32 -14.49 2.59
C ILE A 18 4.66 -14.96 3.18
N HIS A 19 4.94 -14.61 4.43
CA HIS A 19 6.18 -14.98 5.13
C HIS A 19 6.29 -16.48 5.37
N GLN A 20 7.52 -16.99 5.36
CA GLN A 20 7.82 -18.39 5.66
C GLN A 20 8.91 -18.51 6.71
N ILE A 21 8.84 -19.56 7.53
CA ILE A 21 9.83 -19.90 8.56
C ILE A 21 10.29 -21.36 8.41
N PRO A 22 11.53 -21.74 8.80
CA PRO A 22 11.91 -23.14 8.90
C PRO A 22 11.02 -23.86 9.90
N ASN A 23 10.56 -25.04 9.51
CA ASN A 23 9.89 -25.94 10.43
C ASN A 23 10.90 -26.45 11.49
N PRO A 24 10.59 -26.38 12.80
CA PRO A 24 11.53 -26.80 13.84
C PRO A 24 11.95 -28.28 13.76
N ALA A 25 11.11 -29.15 13.20
CA ALA A 25 11.38 -30.59 13.12
C ALA A 25 12.09 -30.98 11.81
N SER A 26 11.73 -30.37 10.68
CA SER A 26 12.25 -30.76 9.35
C SER A 26 13.20 -29.75 8.71
N GLY A 27 13.25 -28.51 9.20
CA GLY A 27 13.97 -27.39 8.57
C GLY A 27 13.33 -26.87 7.27
N VAL A 28 12.29 -27.54 6.75
CA VAL A 28 11.60 -27.16 5.51
C VAL A 28 10.77 -25.88 5.74
N PRO A 29 10.70 -24.95 4.76
CA PRO A 29 9.86 -23.76 4.88
C PRO A 29 8.38 -24.09 5.12
N GLN A 30 7.76 -23.38 6.05
CA GLN A 30 6.32 -23.42 6.33
C GLN A 30 5.76 -21.99 6.50
N PRO A 31 4.45 -21.76 6.28
CA PRO A 31 3.85 -20.44 6.48
C PRO A 31 4.03 -19.89 7.90
N ALA A 32 4.40 -18.62 8.00
CA ALA A 32 4.45 -17.89 9.26
C ALA A 32 3.09 -17.25 9.59
N PRO A 33 2.83 -16.86 10.85
CA PRO A 33 1.74 -15.92 11.15
C PRO A 33 1.85 -14.63 10.32
N PRO A 34 0.73 -14.03 9.89
CA PRO A 34 0.76 -12.78 9.13
C PRO A 34 1.45 -11.64 9.88
N MET A 35 2.25 -10.84 9.18
CA MET A 35 2.93 -9.68 9.75
C MET A 35 2.19 -8.38 9.44
N PRO A 36 2.25 -7.37 10.32
CA PRO A 36 1.72 -6.05 10.00
C PRO A 36 2.36 -5.46 8.73
N PHE A 37 1.54 -4.80 7.92
CA PHE A 37 1.98 -4.05 6.74
C PHE A 37 1.49 -2.60 6.87
N SER A 38 2.38 -1.65 6.60
CA SER A 38 2.07 -0.22 6.58
C SER A 38 3.01 0.50 5.62
N ALA A 39 2.52 0.83 4.42
CA ALA A 39 3.27 1.55 3.41
C ALA A 39 2.75 2.99 3.24
N PRO A 40 3.51 4.04 3.59
CA PRO A 40 3.15 5.41 3.24
C PRO A 40 3.26 5.64 1.75
N LEU A 41 2.26 6.28 1.15
CA LEU A 41 2.26 6.65 -0.26
C LEU A 41 3.25 7.79 -0.51
N LEU A 42 4.39 7.47 -1.10
CA LEU A 42 5.49 8.41 -1.37
C LEU A 42 5.94 8.38 -2.84
N GLN A 43 5.39 7.47 -3.65
CA GLN A 43 5.81 7.23 -5.02
C GLN A 43 4.63 7.32 -5.98
N GLY A 44 4.89 7.75 -7.21
CA GLY A 44 3.88 7.79 -8.28
C GLY A 44 2.69 8.69 -7.96
N LEU A 45 2.90 9.76 -7.18
CA LEU A 45 1.91 10.78 -6.84
C LEU A 45 1.80 11.83 -7.97
N ALA A 46 0.78 12.69 -7.92
CA ALA A 46 0.72 13.87 -8.77
C ALA A 46 1.80 14.89 -8.37
N ASN A 47 2.37 15.64 -9.31
CA ASN A 47 3.45 16.59 -9.01
C ASN A 47 2.96 18.02 -8.71
N LYS A 48 1.83 18.42 -9.29
CA LYS A 48 1.28 19.79 -9.28
C LYS A 48 -0.09 19.87 -8.64
N VAL A 49 -0.82 18.76 -8.54
CA VAL A 49 -2.11 18.72 -7.84
C VAL A 49 -1.85 18.45 -6.37
N LEU A 50 -2.01 19.50 -5.57
CA LEU A 50 -1.86 19.47 -4.12
C LEU A 50 -3.23 19.62 -3.45
N ILE A 51 -3.47 18.83 -2.42
CA ILE A 51 -4.63 18.95 -1.54
C ILE A 51 -4.07 19.02 -0.12
N SER A 52 -4.46 20.04 0.64
CA SER A 52 -3.90 20.30 1.98
C SER A 52 -2.36 20.38 1.97
N ASN A 53 -1.81 21.02 0.93
CA ASN A 53 -0.36 21.14 0.67
C ASN A 53 0.39 19.81 0.51
N LYS A 54 -0.32 18.72 0.19
CA LYS A 54 0.25 17.40 -0.07
C LYS A 54 -0.07 16.95 -1.49
N PRO A 55 0.88 16.35 -2.22
CA PRO A 55 0.62 15.69 -3.50
C PRO A 55 -0.57 14.73 -3.43
N ALA A 56 -1.49 14.85 -4.38
CA ALA A 56 -2.63 13.94 -4.48
C ALA A 56 -2.20 12.59 -5.08
N ALA A 57 -2.78 11.49 -4.58
CA ALA A 57 -2.54 10.17 -5.12
C ALA A 57 -3.38 9.90 -6.38
N VAL A 58 -2.81 9.12 -7.28
CA VAL A 58 -3.43 8.66 -8.53
C VAL A 58 -3.37 7.14 -8.58
N VAL A 59 -4.06 6.54 -9.56
CA VAL A 59 -3.94 5.11 -9.80
C VAL A 59 -2.47 4.71 -9.95
N GLY A 60 -2.07 3.66 -9.25
CA GLY A 60 -0.71 3.17 -9.25
C GLY A 60 0.26 3.90 -8.33
N SER A 61 -0.14 4.96 -7.62
CA SER A 61 0.64 5.52 -6.51
C SER A 61 0.99 4.41 -5.50
N SER A 62 2.19 4.48 -4.94
CA SER A 62 2.73 3.40 -4.13
C SER A 62 3.61 3.86 -2.98
N GLY A 63 3.93 2.91 -2.12
CA GLY A 63 4.86 3.06 -1.01
C GLY A 63 5.53 1.74 -0.68
N TYR A 64 6.60 1.82 0.10
CA TYR A 64 7.23 0.64 0.69
C TYR A 64 6.75 0.45 2.12
N ASN A 65 6.53 -0.80 2.50
CA ASN A 65 6.24 -1.20 3.86
C ASN A 65 7.29 -0.65 4.83
N THR A 66 6.84 -0.05 5.91
CA THR A 66 7.67 0.62 6.90
C THR A 66 7.12 0.32 8.30
N PRO A 67 7.88 -0.38 9.18
CA PRO A 67 9.18 -0.97 8.90
C PRO A 67 9.09 -2.08 7.84
N PRO A 68 10.14 -2.27 7.02
CA PRO A 68 10.14 -3.33 6.00
C PRO A 68 10.25 -4.70 6.68
N HIS A 69 9.70 -5.76 6.08
CA HIS A 69 9.86 -7.11 6.65
C HIS A 69 11.24 -7.74 6.40
N VAL A 70 12.28 -6.97 6.05
CA VAL A 70 13.63 -7.55 5.88
C VAL A 70 14.13 -8.10 7.22
N GLY A 71 14.40 -9.41 7.28
CA GLY A 71 15.28 -10.00 8.29
C GLY A 71 14.92 -9.70 9.76
N LEU A 72 13.70 -9.25 10.05
CA LEU A 72 13.26 -8.96 11.42
C LEU A 72 13.04 -10.24 12.24
N HIS A 73 12.94 -11.39 11.56
CA HIS A 73 13.09 -12.68 12.19
C HIS A 73 14.20 -13.44 11.48
N ALA A 74 15.15 -14.02 12.23
CA ALA A 74 16.23 -14.87 11.70
C ALA A 74 15.72 -16.08 10.89
N SER A 75 14.41 -16.32 10.91
CA SER A 75 13.74 -17.40 10.21
C SER A 75 13.13 -17.02 8.85
N ASP A 76 13.22 -15.78 8.34
CA ASP A 76 12.59 -15.41 7.05
C ASP A 76 13.60 -15.13 5.92
N PRO A 77 14.53 -16.05 5.57
CA PRO A 77 15.53 -15.82 4.54
C PRO A 77 15.01 -16.02 3.11
N PHE A 78 13.72 -16.36 2.92
CA PHE A 78 13.19 -16.85 1.63
C PHE A 78 12.30 -15.85 0.88
N MET A 79 12.14 -14.62 1.38
CA MET A 79 11.21 -13.63 0.83
C MET A 79 11.88 -12.67 -0.17
N ILE A 80 11.27 -12.47 -1.35
CA ILE A 80 11.79 -11.55 -2.38
C ILE A 80 11.48 -10.09 -2.00
N PRO A 81 12.46 -9.16 -2.06
CA PRO A 81 12.30 -7.76 -1.63
C PRO A 81 11.13 -6.98 -2.28
N THR A 82 10.69 -7.37 -3.48
CA THR A 82 9.62 -6.70 -4.22
C THR A 82 8.24 -6.82 -3.57
N GLN A 83 8.08 -7.71 -2.59
CA GLN A 83 6.80 -7.91 -1.90
C GLN A 83 6.50 -6.82 -0.85
N GLN A 84 7.46 -5.93 -0.57
CA GLN A 84 7.28 -4.81 0.36
C GLN A 84 6.51 -3.62 -0.24
N VAL A 85 5.94 -3.74 -1.44
CA VAL A 85 5.24 -2.64 -2.11
C VAL A 85 3.74 -2.69 -1.83
N GLY A 86 3.20 -1.55 -1.40
CA GLY A 86 1.77 -1.28 -1.39
C GLY A 86 1.43 -0.38 -2.57
N ARG A 87 0.40 -0.70 -3.34
CA ARG A 87 0.00 0.06 -4.53
C ARG A 87 -1.50 0.30 -4.61
N ILE A 88 -1.87 1.52 -4.96
CA ILE A 88 -3.24 1.90 -5.30
C ILE A 88 -3.65 1.22 -6.60
N THR A 89 -4.78 0.52 -6.55
CA THR A 89 -5.45 -0.11 -7.71
C THR A 89 -6.77 0.57 -8.02
N GLY A 90 -7.44 1.14 -7.01
CA GLY A 90 -8.68 1.89 -7.15
C GLY A 90 -8.49 3.25 -7.80
N ALA A 91 -9.38 3.58 -8.73
CA ALA A 91 -9.28 4.77 -9.56
C ALA A 91 -10.66 5.38 -9.83
N SER A 92 -10.71 6.70 -9.86
CA SER A 92 -11.90 7.45 -10.28
C SER A 92 -12.08 7.38 -11.80
N PRO A 93 -13.31 7.15 -12.30
CA PRO A 93 -13.57 7.12 -13.74
C PRO A 93 -13.63 8.51 -14.39
N THR A 94 -13.84 9.58 -13.61
CA THR A 94 -14.15 10.92 -14.14
C THR A 94 -13.24 12.02 -13.62
N VAL A 95 -12.79 11.92 -12.37
CA VAL A 95 -11.80 12.83 -11.78
C VAL A 95 -10.39 12.37 -12.12
N MET A 96 -9.61 13.28 -12.71
CA MET A 96 -8.21 13.07 -13.05
C MET A 96 -7.33 14.12 -12.36
N PHE A 97 -6.17 13.68 -11.87
CA PHE A 97 -5.08 14.55 -11.46
C PHE A 97 -3.95 14.38 -12.46
N GLU A 98 -3.58 15.47 -13.14
CA GLU A 98 -2.53 15.46 -14.18
C GLU A 98 -2.78 14.46 -15.32
N GLY A 99 -4.04 14.30 -15.72
CA GLY A 99 -4.43 13.34 -16.76
C GLY A 99 -4.38 11.88 -16.32
N LYS A 100 -4.10 11.60 -15.04
CA LYS A 100 -4.17 10.26 -14.45
C LYS A 100 -5.41 10.15 -13.57
N PRO A 101 -6.15 9.03 -13.61
CA PRO A 101 -7.27 8.80 -12.71
C PRO A 101 -6.90 9.03 -11.24
N ALA A 102 -7.70 9.84 -10.53
CA ALA A 102 -7.51 10.09 -9.10
C ALA A 102 -7.68 8.79 -8.30
N ALA A 103 -6.85 8.59 -7.27
CA ALA A 103 -6.88 7.37 -6.47
C ALA A 103 -8.20 7.23 -5.70
N LYS A 104 -8.69 5.98 -5.58
CA LYS A 104 -9.81 5.62 -4.70
C LYS A 104 -9.45 4.42 -3.82
N ASN A 105 -10.21 4.27 -2.73
CA ASN A 105 -10.12 3.14 -1.81
C ASN A 105 -10.81 1.87 -2.33
N ALA A 106 -11.53 1.95 -3.46
CA ALA A 106 -12.22 0.82 -4.09
C ALA A 106 -11.90 0.75 -5.60
N PRO A 107 -11.51 -0.43 -6.14
CA PRO A 107 -11.15 -1.66 -5.41
C PRO A 107 -10.02 -1.43 -4.39
N PRO A 108 -9.89 -2.34 -3.40
CA PRO A 108 -8.87 -2.21 -2.36
C PRO A 108 -7.46 -2.17 -2.96
N PRO A 109 -6.52 -1.40 -2.39
CA PRO A 109 -5.13 -1.42 -2.80
C PRO A 109 -4.53 -2.82 -2.64
N MET A 110 -3.43 -3.08 -3.34
CA MET A 110 -2.69 -4.35 -3.22
C MET A 110 -1.43 -4.15 -2.39
N MET A 111 -1.16 -5.07 -1.48
CA MET A 111 0.07 -5.16 -0.68
C MET A 111 0.47 -6.64 -0.59
N CYS A 112 1.76 -6.98 -0.68
CA CYS A 112 2.19 -8.38 -0.52
C CYS A 112 1.42 -9.39 -1.44
N GLY A 113 0.91 -8.97 -2.60
CA GLY A 113 0.06 -9.81 -3.45
C GLY A 113 -1.36 -10.06 -2.94
N THR A 114 -1.81 -9.35 -1.90
CA THR A 114 -3.15 -9.46 -1.27
C THR A 114 -3.83 -8.10 -1.10
N PRO A 115 -5.17 -8.04 -0.96
CA PRO A 115 -5.88 -6.79 -0.68
C PRO A 115 -5.46 -6.16 0.66
N GLY A 116 -5.24 -4.85 0.65
CA GLY A 116 -5.03 -4.02 1.84
C GLY A 116 -6.16 -3.01 2.05
N SER A 117 -5.96 -2.08 2.97
CA SER A 117 -6.88 -0.97 3.24
C SER A 117 -6.14 0.37 3.28
N ILE A 118 -6.85 1.46 3.01
CA ILE A 118 -6.30 2.81 3.07
C ILE A 118 -6.66 3.46 4.40
N VAL A 119 -5.65 3.95 5.11
CA VAL A 119 -5.78 4.92 6.19
C VAL A 119 -5.41 6.29 5.62
N GLY A 120 -6.45 7.05 5.25
CA GLY A 120 -6.32 8.34 4.58
C GLY A 120 -6.43 9.53 5.52
N THR A 121 -5.80 10.65 5.16
CA THR A 121 -5.83 11.91 5.92
C THR A 121 -6.57 13.05 5.21
N GLY A 122 -6.90 12.89 3.91
CA GLY A 122 -7.58 13.92 3.14
C GLY A 122 -9.08 13.98 3.43
N THR A 123 -9.53 14.81 4.37
CA THR A 123 -10.95 14.96 4.73
C THR A 123 -11.65 16.15 4.07
N THR A 124 -10.91 17.03 3.38
CA THR A 124 -11.41 18.30 2.84
C THR A 124 -11.92 18.23 1.40
N VAL A 125 -11.53 17.19 0.65
CA VAL A 125 -11.89 17.00 -0.76
C VAL A 125 -12.42 15.58 -0.95
N LEU A 126 -13.56 15.46 -1.63
CA LEU A 126 -14.13 14.17 -2.05
C LEU A 126 -13.89 13.95 -3.55
N VAL A 127 -13.54 12.72 -3.91
CA VAL A 127 -13.29 12.23 -5.27
C VAL A 127 -14.34 11.16 -5.61
N ALA A 128 -15.06 11.34 -6.72
CA ALA A 128 -16.10 10.41 -7.18
C ALA A 128 -15.53 9.32 -8.11
#